data_AF-A0A971QI06-F1
#
_entry.id   AF-A0A971QI06-F1
#
_cell.length_a   1.000
_cell.length_b   1.000
_cell.length_c   1.000
_cell.angle_alpha   90.00
_cell.angle_beta   90.00
_cell.angle_gamma   90.00
#
_symmetry.space_group_name_H-M   'P 1'
#
loop_
_entity.id
_entity.type
_entity.pdbx_description
1 polymer ?
#
loop_
_entity_poly.entity_id
_entity_poly.type
_entity_poly.pdbx_seq_one_letter_code
_entity_poly.pdbx_strand_id
1 'polypeptide(L)'
;MMAPFWLAASMLFLLGSAFYSGAEMGLYRMNRLRLRLQAERNPTRSVRSLHRLTQHPQETVLALLLGNNLVNYLLTVCAASLIVETFRISETRAEFVIAAVLAPVVFVFGDIIPKNWYQVDTDRLMSRSARLLNSTVLLFRCTGILWLLQRMANAVVRITGHDHGDGLRSARAEVIGLLHEGAAHGGLTLEQTQFIERVMNLANVRVGAIMVPRRRAVTVPIRCDRRQFERIVRGSPHSRLPVIGPDRQTIVGIVSVQEVLACEAERPVEPCLQPPLTLTASTSAASALVQLRESEGKMAIITDPRHGFVGLVTLKDVVEEIFGELPAW
;
A
#
# COMPACT_ATOMS: atom_id res chain seq x y z
N MET A 1 41.79 -30.17 -29.74
CA MET A 1 40.58 -31.00 -29.99
C MET A 1 39.47 -30.72 -28.97
N MET A 2 39.56 -29.64 -28.19
CA MET A 2 38.56 -29.25 -27.18
C MET A 2 37.70 -28.06 -27.63
N ALA A 3 38.02 -27.43 -28.76
CA ALA A 3 37.22 -26.37 -29.36
C ALA A 3 35.69 -26.67 -29.46
N PRO A 4 35.22 -27.85 -29.93
CA PRO A 4 33.77 -28.11 -29.98
C PRO A 4 33.14 -28.21 -28.58
N PHE A 5 33.90 -28.68 -27.59
CA PHE A 5 33.47 -28.74 -26.20
C PHE A 5 33.32 -27.34 -25.62
N TRP A 6 34.31 -26.46 -25.80
CA TRP A 6 34.25 -25.07 -25.33
C TRP A 6 33.11 -24.30 -25.98
N LEU A 7 32.86 -24.50 -27.28
CA LEU A 7 31.75 -23.89 -27.98
C LEU A 7 30.39 -24.35 -27.42
N ALA A 8 30.23 -25.65 -27.18
CA ALA A 8 29.00 -26.19 -26.57
C ALA A 8 28.79 -25.65 -25.14
N ALA A 9 29.87 -25.57 -24.35
CA ALA A 9 29.84 -25.00 -23.00
C ALA A 9 29.46 -23.51 -23.01
N SER A 10 30.07 -22.71 -23.89
CA SER A 10 29.72 -21.30 -24.07
C SER A 10 28.27 -21.11 -24.49
N MET A 11 27.76 -21.94 -25.40
CA MET A 11 26.34 -21.87 -25.80
C MET A 11 25.41 -22.19 -24.62
N LEU A 12 25.74 -23.22 -23.83
CA LEU A 12 24.98 -23.60 -22.64
C LEU A 12 24.95 -22.47 -21.60
N PHE A 13 26.10 -21.84 -21.33
CA PHE A 13 26.17 -20.72 -20.40
C PHE A 13 25.47 -19.47 -20.95
N LEU A 14 25.52 -19.19 -22.25
CA LEU A 14 24.74 -18.09 -22.82
C LEU A 14 23.23 -18.30 -22.63
N LEU A 15 22.74 -19.53 -22.79
CA LEU A 15 21.34 -19.87 -22.50
C LEU A 15 21.01 -19.76 -21.01
N GLY A 16 21.95 -20.12 -20.13
CA GLY A 16 21.80 -19.93 -18.69
C GLY A 16 21.70 -18.45 -18.30
N SER A 17 22.54 -17.60 -18.89
CA SER A 17 22.51 -16.14 -18.73
C SER A 17 21.14 -15.58 -19.15
N ALA A 18 20.68 -16.00 -20.33
CA ALA A 18 19.36 -15.65 -20.84
C ALA A 18 18.22 -16.06 -19.90
N PHE A 19 18.29 -17.27 -19.35
CA PHE A 19 17.31 -17.75 -18.39
C PHE A 19 17.29 -16.91 -17.10
N TYR A 20 18.46 -16.66 -16.49
CA TYR A 20 18.52 -15.93 -15.23
C TYR A 20 18.10 -14.46 -15.38
N SER A 21 18.57 -13.79 -16.43
CA SER A 21 18.20 -12.41 -16.73
C SER A 21 16.71 -12.26 -17.08
N GLY A 22 16.18 -13.16 -17.92
CA GLY A 22 14.75 -13.18 -18.23
C GLY A 22 13.91 -13.45 -16.98
N ALA A 23 14.32 -14.42 -16.14
CA ALA A 23 13.61 -14.76 -14.93
C ALA A 23 13.58 -13.63 -13.89
N GLU A 24 14.64 -12.83 -13.80
CA GLU A 24 14.68 -11.60 -13.00
C GLU A 24 13.58 -10.62 -13.45
N MET A 25 13.50 -10.33 -14.75
CA MET A 25 12.47 -9.45 -15.28
C MET A 25 11.05 -10.02 -15.09
N GLY A 26 10.90 -11.34 -15.24
CA GLY A 26 9.64 -12.02 -14.97
C GLY A 26 9.19 -11.87 -13.52
N LEU A 27 10.12 -11.97 -12.56
CA LEU A 27 9.82 -11.78 -11.14
C LEU A 27 9.35 -10.36 -10.82
N TYR A 28 9.92 -9.35 -11.49
CA TYR A 28 9.52 -7.95 -11.32
C TYR A 28 8.16 -7.61 -11.94
N ARG A 29 7.81 -8.25 -13.07
CA ARG A 29 6.55 -7.98 -13.78
C ARG A 29 5.36 -8.81 -13.30
N MET A 30 5.60 -9.87 -12.52
CA MET A 30 4.55 -10.80 -12.13
C MET A 30 3.59 -10.19 -11.09
N ASN A 31 2.28 -10.28 -11.35
CA ASN A 31 1.25 -9.83 -10.42
C ASN A 31 1.11 -10.81 -9.24
N ARG A 32 1.63 -10.40 -8.07
CA ARG A 32 1.67 -11.22 -6.85
C ARG A 32 0.27 -11.55 -6.31
N LEU A 33 -0.67 -10.61 -6.40
CA LEU A 33 -2.04 -10.80 -5.94
C LEU A 33 -2.75 -11.86 -6.78
N ARG A 34 -2.62 -11.78 -8.11
CA ARG A 34 -3.19 -12.77 -9.04
C ARG A 34 -2.63 -14.17 -8.77
N LEU A 35 -1.32 -14.28 -8.57
CA LEU A 35 -0.66 -15.55 -8.26
C LEU A 35 -1.14 -16.15 -6.94
N ARG A 36 -1.33 -15.33 -5.90
CA ARG A 36 -1.87 -15.77 -4.60
C ARG A 36 -3.29 -16.29 -4.73
N LEU A 37 -4.16 -15.55 -5.42
CA LEU A 37 -5.55 -15.97 -5.66
C LEU A 37 -5.62 -17.27 -6.47
N GLN A 38 -4.74 -17.44 -7.47
CA GLN A 38 -4.62 -18.68 -8.22
C GLN A 38 -4.12 -19.85 -7.34
N ALA A 39 -3.17 -19.59 -6.44
CA ALA A 39 -2.66 -20.60 -5.51
C ALA A 39 -3.73 -21.08 -4.52
N GLU A 40 -4.65 -20.20 -4.11
CA GLU A 40 -5.76 -20.55 -3.20
C GLU A 40 -6.89 -21.29 -3.94
N ARG A 41 -7.21 -20.91 -5.18
CA ARG A 41 -8.34 -21.49 -5.94
C ARG A 41 -7.98 -22.74 -6.75
N ASN A 42 -6.82 -22.77 -7.41
CA ASN A 42 -6.45 -23.86 -8.33
C ASN A 42 -4.93 -24.11 -8.31
N PRO A 43 -4.43 -24.85 -7.29
CA PRO A 43 -3.01 -24.91 -6.97
C PRO A 43 -2.25 -25.89 -7.87
N THR A 44 -1.98 -25.49 -9.11
CA THR A 44 -1.01 -26.20 -9.96
C THR A 44 0.38 -26.19 -9.33
N ARG A 45 1.21 -27.21 -9.62
CA ARG A 45 2.56 -27.32 -9.03
C ARG A 45 3.43 -26.09 -9.35
N SER A 46 3.33 -25.55 -10.58
CA SER A 46 4.06 -24.35 -11.00
C SER A 46 3.63 -23.09 -10.23
N VAL A 47 2.32 -22.90 -10.02
CA VAL A 47 1.78 -21.78 -9.23
C VAL A 47 2.25 -21.86 -7.78
N ARG A 48 2.25 -23.04 -7.16
CA ARG A 48 2.79 -23.22 -5.80
C ARG A 48 4.28 -22.91 -5.71
N SER A 49 5.07 -23.36 -6.68
CA SER A 49 6.51 -23.06 -6.73
C SER A 49 6.78 -21.57 -6.89
N LEU A 50 6.08 -20.89 -7.80
CA LEU A 50 6.18 -19.43 -7.96
C LEU A 50 5.75 -18.70 -6.69
N HIS A 51 4.66 -19.14 -6.06
CA HIS A 51 4.20 -18.52 -4.83
C HIS A 51 5.25 -18.58 -3.72
N ARG A 52 5.94 -19.72 -3.56
CA ARG A 52 7.06 -19.86 -2.61
C ARG A 52 8.20 -18.90 -2.92
N LEU A 53 8.55 -18.72 -4.19
CA LEU A 53 9.58 -17.75 -4.60
C LEU A 53 9.17 -16.31 -4.26
N THR A 54 7.89 -15.96 -4.43
CA THR A 54 7.38 -14.62 -4.07
C THR A 54 7.28 -14.36 -2.57
N GLN A 55 7.29 -15.39 -1.72
CA GLN A 55 7.30 -15.24 -0.25
C GLN A 55 8.65 -14.75 0.28
N HIS A 56 9.75 -15.02 -0.43
CA HIS A 56 11.09 -14.57 -0.09
C HIS A 56 11.71 -13.83 -1.30
N PRO A 57 11.22 -12.62 -1.64
CA PRO A 57 11.62 -11.93 -2.84
C PRO A 57 13.09 -11.53 -2.83
N GLN A 58 13.63 -11.14 -1.66
CA GLN A 58 15.04 -10.79 -1.50
C GLN A 58 15.96 -12.00 -1.79
N GLU A 59 15.66 -13.17 -1.24
CA GLU A 59 16.42 -14.41 -1.52
C GLU A 59 16.37 -14.78 -3.00
N THR A 60 15.19 -14.69 -3.60
CA THR A 60 14.99 -15.05 -5.01
C THR A 60 15.76 -14.12 -5.94
N VAL A 61 15.69 -12.80 -5.71
CA VAL A 61 16.44 -11.81 -6.50
C VAL A 61 17.95 -12.02 -6.34
N LEU A 62 18.45 -12.21 -5.12
CA LEU A 62 19.87 -12.48 -4.89
C LEU A 62 20.33 -13.77 -5.57
N ALA A 63 19.53 -14.83 -5.52
CA ALA A 63 19.83 -16.09 -6.21
C ALA A 63 19.88 -15.93 -7.74
N LEU A 64 18.94 -15.18 -8.31
CA LEU A 64 18.91 -14.88 -9.76
C LEU A 64 20.14 -14.08 -10.18
N LEU A 65 20.47 -13.01 -9.45
CA LEU A 65 21.64 -12.17 -9.72
C LEU A 65 22.94 -12.96 -9.58
N LEU A 66 23.05 -13.80 -8.54
CA LEU A 66 24.22 -14.66 -8.34
C LEU A 66 24.34 -15.69 -9.47
N GLY A 67 23.24 -16.34 -9.84
CA GLY A 67 23.19 -17.31 -10.93
C GLY A 67 23.59 -16.69 -12.27
N ASN A 68 23.05 -15.52 -12.60
CA ASN A 68 23.39 -14.77 -13.81
C ASN A 68 24.90 -14.44 -13.85
N ASN A 69 25.42 -13.87 -12.77
CA ASN A 69 26.83 -13.52 -12.69
C ASN A 69 27.75 -14.75 -12.81
N LEU A 70 27.44 -15.83 -12.09
CA LEU A 70 28.22 -17.06 -12.14
C LEU A 70 28.27 -17.62 -13.56
N VAL A 71 27.13 -17.69 -14.24
CA VAL A 71 27.05 -18.19 -15.61
C VAL A 71 27.78 -17.27 -16.59
N ASN A 72 27.71 -15.94 -16.42
CA ASN A 72 28.45 -14.99 -17.25
C ASN A 72 29.97 -15.12 -17.07
N TYR A 73 30.44 -15.35 -15.84
CA TYR A 73 31.86 -15.63 -15.59
C TYR A 73 32.31 -16.94 -16.24
N LEU A 74 31.53 -18.02 -16.09
CA LEU A 74 31.83 -19.31 -16.73
C LEU A 74 31.81 -19.21 -18.26
N LEU A 75 30.87 -18.44 -18.82
CA LEU A 75 30.82 -18.14 -20.24
C LEU A 75 32.08 -17.43 -20.71
N THR A 76 32.53 -16.42 -19.95
CA THR A 76 33.75 -15.65 -20.27
C THR A 76 34.98 -16.55 -20.27
N VAL A 77 35.11 -17.44 -19.27
CA VAL A 77 36.21 -18.43 -19.21
C VAL A 77 36.17 -19.39 -20.41
N CYS A 78 35.00 -19.96 -20.72
CA CYS A 78 34.87 -20.90 -21.85
C CYS A 78 35.14 -20.23 -23.20
N ALA A 79 34.63 -19.02 -23.39
CA ALA A 79 34.87 -18.24 -24.60
C ALA A 79 36.35 -17.87 -24.76
N ALA A 80 37.03 -17.56 -23.66
CA ALA A 80 38.47 -17.31 -23.66
C ALA A 80 39.26 -18.54 -24.12
N SER A 81 38.99 -19.70 -23.51
CA SER A 81 39.63 -20.96 -23.90
C SER A 81 39.35 -21.33 -25.36
N LEU A 82 38.13 -21.09 -25.85
CA LEU A 82 37.76 -21.32 -27.25
C LEU A 82 38.59 -20.45 -28.21
N ILE A 83 38.73 -19.16 -27.93
CA ILE A 83 39.42 -18.21 -28.81
C ILE A 83 40.93 -18.50 -28.85
N VAL A 84 41.53 -18.79 -27.70
CA VAL A 84 42.96 -19.13 -27.63
C VAL A 84 43.24 -20.43 -28.41
N GLU A 85 42.43 -21.47 -28.25
CA GLU A 85 42.62 -22.74 -28.96
C GLU A 85 42.38 -22.60 -30.49
N THR A 86 41.36 -21.83 -30.88
CA THR A 86 40.94 -21.73 -32.29
C THR A 86 41.84 -20.81 -33.10
N PHE A 87 42.17 -19.62 -32.57
CA PHE A 87 42.91 -18.61 -33.32
C PHE A 87 44.42 -18.63 -33.04
N ARG A 88 44.89 -19.42 -32.06
CA ARG A 88 46.31 -19.50 -31.64
C ARG A 88 46.94 -18.12 -31.38
N ILE A 89 46.14 -17.19 -30.86
CA ILE A 89 46.57 -15.83 -30.54
C ILE A 89 47.17 -15.81 -29.11
N SER A 90 48.13 -14.92 -28.87
CA SER A 90 48.63 -14.61 -27.52
C SER A 90 47.49 -14.19 -26.58
N GLU A 91 47.54 -14.67 -25.33
CA GLU A 91 46.50 -14.49 -24.30
C GLU A 91 46.06 -13.03 -24.16
N THR A 92 46.99 -12.08 -24.20
CA THR A 92 46.70 -10.65 -24.04
C THR A 92 45.81 -10.09 -25.15
N ARG A 93 45.96 -10.54 -26.40
CA ARG A 93 45.09 -10.08 -27.50
C ARG A 93 43.74 -10.81 -27.50
N ALA A 94 43.71 -12.04 -27.00
CA ALA A 94 42.46 -12.78 -26.86
C ALA A 94 41.51 -12.06 -25.88
N GLU A 95 42.01 -11.54 -24.77
CA GLU A 95 41.21 -10.78 -23.79
C GLU A 95 40.46 -9.57 -24.40
N PHE A 96 41.15 -8.75 -25.20
CA PHE A 96 40.52 -7.61 -25.88
C PHE A 96 39.46 -8.05 -26.89
N VAL A 97 39.73 -9.12 -27.65
CA VAL A 97 38.78 -9.67 -28.63
C VAL A 97 37.54 -10.23 -27.93
N ILE A 98 37.73 -10.93 -26.80
CA ILE A 98 36.63 -11.45 -25.98
C ILE A 98 35.79 -10.28 -25.46
N ALA A 99 36.39 -9.25 -24.87
CA ALA A 99 35.65 -8.09 -24.38
C ALA A 99 34.86 -7.40 -25.50
N ALA A 100 35.46 -7.23 -26.69
CA ALA A 100 34.84 -6.56 -27.81
C ALA A 100 33.68 -7.35 -28.44
N VAL A 101 33.78 -8.69 -28.50
CA VAL A 101 32.80 -9.55 -29.19
C VAL A 101 31.79 -10.15 -28.22
N LEU A 102 32.25 -10.68 -27.09
CA LEU A 102 31.39 -11.38 -26.14
C LEU A 102 30.47 -10.42 -25.38
N ALA A 103 30.93 -9.22 -25.05
CA ALA A 103 30.11 -8.27 -24.28
C ALA A 103 28.82 -7.86 -25.04
N PRO A 104 28.86 -7.44 -26.33
CA PRO A 104 27.65 -7.19 -27.10
C PRO A 104 26.76 -8.44 -27.26
N VAL A 105 27.37 -9.61 -27.44
CA VAL A 105 26.62 -10.87 -27.60
C VAL A 105 25.87 -11.22 -26.33
N VAL A 106 26.52 -11.18 -25.16
CA VAL A 106 25.88 -11.43 -23.87
C VAL A 106 24.83 -10.36 -23.58
N PHE A 107 25.11 -9.10 -23.88
CA PHE A 107 24.16 -8.01 -23.68
C PHE A 107 22.88 -8.19 -24.51
N VAL A 108 22.99 -8.56 -25.78
CA VAL A 108 21.82 -8.74 -26.64
C VAL A 108 21.10 -10.05 -26.35
N PHE A 109 21.82 -11.17 -26.40
CA PHE A 109 21.24 -12.52 -26.34
C PHE A 109 21.07 -13.06 -24.92
N GLY A 110 21.93 -12.65 -23.99
CA GLY A 110 21.85 -13.03 -22.58
C GLY A 110 21.00 -12.07 -21.75
N ASP A 111 20.89 -10.79 -22.14
CA ASP A 111 20.24 -9.78 -21.31
C ASP A 111 18.97 -9.16 -21.95
N ILE A 112 19.10 -8.40 -23.04
CA ILE A 112 17.97 -7.64 -23.61
C ILE A 112 16.84 -8.54 -24.13
N ILE A 113 17.16 -9.49 -25.02
CA ILE A 113 16.13 -10.32 -25.66
C ILE A 113 15.36 -11.14 -24.62
N PRO A 114 16.02 -11.83 -23.68
CA PRO A 114 15.32 -12.63 -22.68
C PRO A 114 14.46 -11.77 -21.74
N LYS A 115 14.94 -10.60 -21.31
CA LYS A 115 14.14 -9.66 -20.51
C LYS A 115 12.86 -9.25 -21.23
N ASN A 116 12.94 -8.94 -22.52
CA ASN A 116 11.78 -8.57 -23.32
C ASN A 116 10.77 -9.72 -23.43
N TRP A 117 11.22 -10.96 -23.64
CA TRP A 117 10.32 -12.12 -23.70
C TRP A 117 9.59 -12.35 -22.38
N TYR A 118 10.30 -12.32 -21.25
CA TYR A 118 9.69 -12.49 -19.93
C TYR A 118 8.80 -11.30 -19.54
N GLN A 119 9.03 -10.11 -20.10
CA GLN A 119 8.16 -8.97 -19.91
C GLN A 119 6.80 -9.12 -20.62
N VAL A 120 6.79 -9.69 -21.83
CA VAL A 120 5.55 -9.88 -22.61
C VAL A 120 4.78 -11.11 -22.13
N ASP A 121 5.47 -12.23 -21.94
CA ASP A 121 4.87 -13.54 -21.62
C ASP A 121 5.19 -14.00 -20.18
N THR A 122 5.07 -13.07 -19.21
CA THR A 122 5.48 -13.30 -17.82
C THR A 122 4.89 -14.58 -17.22
N ASP A 123 3.56 -14.72 -17.20
CA ASP A 123 2.87 -15.83 -16.53
C ASP A 123 3.28 -17.21 -17.08
N ARG A 124 3.43 -17.32 -18.41
CA ARG A 124 3.76 -18.58 -19.08
C ARG A 124 5.23 -18.95 -18.91
N LEU A 125 6.15 -17.99 -19.08
CA LEU A 125 7.58 -18.24 -18.96
C LEU A 125 8.00 -18.45 -17.51
N MET A 126 7.42 -17.70 -16.57
CA MET A 126 7.65 -17.89 -15.14
C MET A 126 7.15 -19.25 -14.66
N SER A 127 5.94 -19.66 -15.07
CA SER A 127 5.39 -20.96 -14.65
C SER A 127 6.22 -22.15 -15.15
N ARG A 128 6.81 -22.05 -16.36
CA ARG A 128 7.76 -23.05 -16.88
C ARG A 128 9.09 -23.03 -16.13
N SER A 129 9.58 -21.84 -15.80
CA SER A 129 10.86 -21.60 -15.11
C SER A 129 10.81 -21.95 -13.62
N ALA A 130 9.61 -22.00 -13.03
CA ALA A 130 9.38 -22.13 -11.59
C ALA A 130 10.16 -23.27 -10.93
N ARG A 131 10.27 -24.43 -11.60
CA ARG A 131 11.02 -25.59 -11.07
C ARG A 131 12.52 -25.32 -11.01
N LEU A 132 13.10 -24.84 -12.10
CA LEU A 132 14.52 -24.54 -12.21
C LEU A 132 14.93 -23.42 -11.24
N LEU A 133 14.09 -22.40 -11.11
CA LEU A 133 14.30 -21.31 -10.16
C LEU A 133 14.30 -21.79 -8.72
N ASN A 134 13.30 -22.57 -8.34
CA ASN A 134 13.23 -23.11 -6.98
C ASN A 134 14.40 -24.05 -6.66
N SER A 135 14.87 -24.83 -7.63
CA SER A 135 16.10 -25.63 -7.49
C SER A 135 17.33 -24.74 -7.32
N THR A 136 17.48 -23.66 -8.10
CA THR A 136 18.61 -22.73 -7.98
C THR A 136 18.63 -22.06 -6.59
N VAL A 137 17.48 -21.54 -6.15
CA VAL A 137 17.35 -20.91 -4.82
C VAL A 137 17.67 -21.91 -3.71
N LEU A 138 17.16 -23.14 -3.81
CA LEU A 138 17.44 -24.19 -2.83
C LEU A 138 18.94 -24.54 -2.78
N LEU A 139 19.59 -24.70 -3.94
CA LEU A 139 21.03 -24.99 -4.02
C LEU A 139 21.84 -23.88 -3.34
N PHE A 140 21.60 -22.62 -3.70
CA PHE A 140 22.33 -21.50 -3.10
C PHE A 140 22.02 -21.32 -1.61
N ARG A 141 20.80 -21.62 -1.19
CA ARG A 141 20.45 -21.67 0.24
C ARG A 141 21.21 -22.76 0.98
N CYS A 142 21.32 -23.97 0.43
CA CYS A 142 22.09 -25.06 1.02
C CYS A 142 23.59 -24.75 1.11
N THR A 143 24.15 -24.01 0.15
CA THR A 143 25.55 -23.56 0.21
C THR A 143 25.81 -22.45 1.24
N GLY A 144 24.77 -21.86 1.84
CA GLY A 144 24.88 -20.75 2.80
C GLY A 144 25.26 -19.40 2.18
N ILE A 145 25.48 -19.32 0.87
CA ILE A 145 25.96 -18.12 0.19
C ILE A 145 24.92 -16.99 0.22
N LEU A 146 23.63 -17.32 0.14
CA LEU A 146 22.55 -16.33 0.23
C LEU A 146 22.54 -15.62 1.58
N TRP A 147 22.75 -16.37 2.67
CA TRP A 147 22.81 -15.80 4.01
C TRP A 147 24.00 -14.84 4.18
N LEU A 148 25.16 -15.21 3.64
CA LEU A 148 26.34 -14.35 3.66
C LEU A 148 26.09 -13.05 2.89
N LEU A 149 25.54 -13.16 1.68
CA LEU A 149 25.30 -12.02 0.80
C LEU A 149 24.24 -11.07 1.39
N GLN A 150 23.18 -11.62 1.99
CA GLN A 150 22.19 -10.84 2.74
C GLN A 150 22.83 -10.09 3.91
N ARG A 151 23.73 -10.75 4.66
CA ARG A 151 24.38 -10.12 5.80
C ARG A 151 25.31 -8.98 5.37
N MET A 152 25.99 -9.14 4.24
CA MET A 152 26.78 -8.07 3.62
C MET A 152 25.90 -6.91 3.16
N ALA A 153 24.81 -7.19 2.44
CA ALA A 153 23.87 -6.16 1.99
C ALA A 153 23.32 -5.35 3.19
N ASN A 154 22.88 -6.05 4.25
CA ASN A 154 22.37 -5.41 5.46
C ASN A 154 23.45 -4.67 6.26
N ALA A 155 24.71 -5.06 6.17
CA ALA A 155 25.82 -4.32 6.77
C ALA A 155 26.04 -2.99 6.02
N VAL A 156 26.03 -3.03 4.68
CA VAL A 156 26.15 -1.81 3.85
C VAL A 156 24.98 -0.85 4.10
N VAL A 157 23.75 -1.35 4.12
CA VAL A 157 22.55 -0.52 4.38
C VAL A 157 22.64 0.18 5.75
N ARG A 158 23.09 -0.55 6.79
CA ARG A 158 23.31 0.02 8.13
C ARG A 158 24.37 1.11 8.14
N ILE A 159 25.45 0.94 7.39
CA ILE A 159 26.51 1.96 7.26
C ILE A 159 25.99 3.21 6.54
N THR A 160 25.08 3.03 5.57
CA THR A 160 24.47 4.14 4.81
C THR A 160 23.29 4.82 5.51
N GLY A 161 22.97 4.45 6.76
CA GLY A 161 21.93 5.10 7.57
C GLY A 161 20.47 4.87 7.11
N HIS A 162 20.23 3.99 6.14
CA HIS A 162 18.89 3.64 5.66
C HIS A 162 18.28 2.53 6.51
N ASP A 163 18.16 2.77 7.82
CA ASP A 163 17.51 1.85 8.74
C ASP A 163 16.04 1.68 8.32
N HIS A 164 15.55 0.44 8.24
CA HIS A 164 14.14 0.12 7.90
C HIS A 164 13.19 0.46 9.07
N GLY A 165 13.56 1.43 9.90
CA GLY A 165 12.88 1.84 11.12
C GLY A 165 11.67 2.74 10.84
N ASP A 166 10.63 2.19 10.22
CA ASP A 166 9.25 2.68 10.36
C ASP A 166 8.26 1.69 9.71
N GLY A 167 8.27 0.43 10.17
CA GLY A 167 7.51 -0.67 9.57
C GLY A 167 5.99 -0.41 9.43
N LEU A 168 5.40 0.43 10.29
CA LEU A 168 3.99 0.81 10.21
C LEU A 168 3.70 1.85 9.11
N ARG A 169 4.58 2.83 8.91
CA ARG A 169 4.46 3.80 7.81
C ARG A 169 4.78 3.14 6.47
N SER A 170 5.77 2.23 6.46
CA SER A 170 6.11 1.42 5.29
C SER A 170 4.97 0.49 4.86
N ALA A 171 4.33 -0.22 5.80
CA ALA A 171 3.23 -1.14 5.47
C ALA A 171 2.02 -0.40 4.88
N ARG A 172 1.71 0.79 5.40
CA ARG A 172 0.60 1.60 4.88
C ARG A 172 0.91 2.19 3.51
N ALA A 173 2.13 2.66 3.28
CA ALA A 173 2.60 3.10 1.97
C ALA A 173 2.59 1.95 0.96
N GLU A 174 2.96 0.74 1.39
CA GLU A 174 2.90 -0.48 0.57
C GLU A 174 1.45 -0.82 0.18
N VAL A 175 0.49 -0.75 1.13
CA VAL A 175 -0.94 -0.96 0.83
C VAL A 175 -1.47 0.07 -0.17
N ILE A 176 -1.11 1.35 -0.01
CA ILE A 176 -1.50 2.40 -0.95
C ILE A 176 -0.87 2.15 -2.34
N GLY A 177 0.40 1.74 -2.38
CA GLY A 177 1.07 1.35 -3.63
C GLY A 177 0.37 0.21 -4.35
N LEU A 178 -0.09 -0.82 -3.63
CA LEU A 178 -0.87 -1.93 -4.20
C LEU A 178 -2.23 -1.48 -4.75
N LEU A 179 -2.89 -0.51 -4.09
CA LEU A 179 -4.15 0.07 -4.58
C LEU A 179 -3.93 0.84 -5.89
N HIS A 180 -2.85 1.60 -5.99
CA HIS A 180 -2.48 2.33 -7.21
C HIS A 180 -2.15 1.38 -8.35
N GLU A 181 -1.41 0.31 -8.08
CA GLU A 181 -1.14 -0.75 -9.06
C GLU A 181 -2.44 -1.43 -9.53
N GLY A 182 -3.36 -1.74 -8.60
CA GLY A 182 -4.69 -2.27 -8.92
C GLY A 182 -5.51 -1.33 -9.81
N ALA A 183 -5.43 -0.01 -9.57
CA ALA A 183 -6.11 0.98 -10.39
C ALA A 183 -5.50 1.12 -11.80
N ALA A 184 -4.16 1.13 -11.89
CA ALA A 184 -3.44 1.17 -13.17
C ALA A 184 -3.74 -0.04 -14.07
N HIS A 185 -4.05 -1.19 -13.46
CA HIS A 185 -4.43 -2.41 -14.16
C HIS A 185 -5.95 -2.61 -14.33
N GLY A 186 -6.76 -1.57 -14.06
CA GLY A 186 -8.20 -1.59 -14.27
C GLY A 186 -9.00 -2.45 -13.27
N GLY A 187 -8.36 -2.89 -12.17
CA GLY A 187 -9.04 -3.60 -11.08
C GLY A 187 -9.82 -2.67 -10.14
N LEU A 188 -9.46 -1.39 -10.11
CA LEU A 188 -10.14 -0.33 -9.37
C LEU A 188 -10.25 0.93 -10.23
N THR A 189 -11.30 1.71 -10.03
CA THR A 189 -11.39 3.07 -10.59
C THR A 189 -10.60 4.05 -9.74
N LEU A 190 -10.22 5.19 -10.33
CA LEU A 190 -9.54 6.28 -9.61
C LEU A 190 -10.35 6.78 -8.40
N GLU A 191 -11.68 6.88 -8.54
CA GLU A 191 -12.58 7.28 -7.45
C GLU A 191 -12.56 6.28 -6.28
N GLN A 192 -12.60 4.98 -6.58
CA GLN A 192 -12.52 3.93 -5.55
C GLN A 192 -11.19 4.01 -4.78
N THR A 193 -10.08 4.24 -5.47
CA THR A 193 -8.77 4.41 -4.83
C THR A 193 -8.75 5.63 -3.92
N GLN A 194 -9.29 6.76 -4.38
CA GLN A 194 -9.38 7.98 -3.56
C GLN A 194 -10.24 7.79 -2.31
N PHE A 195 -11.37 7.08 -2.40
CA PHE A 195 -12.19 6.78 -1.22
C PHE A 195 -11.44 5.91 -0.21
N ILE A 196 -10.74 4.87 -0.66
CA ILE A 196 -9.98 4.00 0.24
C ILE A 196 -8.86 4.80 0.94
N GLU A 197 -8.17 5.67 0.23
CA GLU A 197 -7.16 6.56 0.82
C GLU A 197 -7.73 7.48 1.89
N ARG A 198 -8.87 8.13 1.62
CA ARG A 198 -9.55 9.01 2.58
C ARG A 198 -10.02 8.24 3.82
N VAL A 199 -10.62 7.07 3.64
CA VAL A 199 -11.02 6.18 4.76
C VAL A 199 -9.81 5.82 5.62
N MET A 200 -8.69 5.44 4.99
CA MET A 200 -7.47 5.16 5.74
C MET A 200 -7.00 6.40 6.50
N ASN A 201 -7.04 7.58 5.87
CA ASN A 201 -6.57 8.83 6.48
C ASN A 201 -7.42 9.33 7.65
N LEU A 202 -8.68 8.89 7.74
CA LEU A 202 -9.61 9.27 8.80
C LEU A 202 -9.09 8.98 10.23
N ALA A 203 -8.21 7.98 10.39
CA ALA A 203 -7.56 7.69 11.67
C ALA A 203 -6.57 8.79 12.13
N ASN A 204 -6.03 9.58 11.20
CA ASN A 204 -5.10 10.67 11.48
C ASN A 204 -5.79 12.03 11.60
N VAL A 205 -6.99 12.16 11.02
CA VAL A 205 -7.80 13.38 11.13
C VAL A 205 -8.34 13.47 12.55
N ARG A 206 -8.12 14.62 13.19
CA ARG A 206 -8.65 14.92 14.52
C ARG A 206 -10.02 15.59 14.37
N VAL A 207 -10.95 15.25 15.26
CA VAL A 207 -12.28 15.85 15.28
C VAL A 207 -12.21 17.37 15.39
N GLY A 208 -11.23 17.91 16.13
CA GLY A 208 -11.01 19.36 16.22
C GLY A 208 -10.75 20.08 14.88
N ALA A 209 -10.31 19.36 13.84
CA ALA A 209 -10.08 19.92 12.51
C ALA A 209 -11.36 19.96 11.65
N ILE A 210 -12.31 19.05 11.89
CA ILE A 210 -13.56 18.92 11.12
C ILE A 210 -14.80 19.41 11.86
N MET A 211 -14.67 19.77 13.15
CA MET A 211 -15.80 20.24 13.95
C MET A 211 -16.30 21.61 13.48
N VAL A 212 -17.60 21.86 13.66
CA VAL A 212 -18.19 23.19 13.58
C VAL A 212 -17.80 23.94 14.87
N PRO A 213 -17.02 25.03 14.78
CA PRO A 213 -16.61 25.77 15.97
C PRO A 213 -17.81 26.39 16.68
N ARG A 214 -17.76 26.51 18.01
CA ARG A 214 -18.82 27.11 18.85
C ARG A 214 -19.36 28.44 18.33
N ARG A 215 -18.51 29.28 17.72
CA ARG A 215 -18.92 30.59 17.17
C ARG A 215 -19.88 30.49 15.98
N ARG A 216 -19.86 29.37 15.25
CA ARG A 216 -20.74 29.07 14.11
C ARG A 216 -21.90 28.14 14.49
N ALA A 217 -21.86 27.55 15.69
CA ALA A 217 -22.91 26.65 16.17
C ALA A 217 -24.17 27.44 16.56
N VAL A 218 -25.30 27.11 15.94
CA VAL A 218 -26.62 27.58 16.38
C VAL A 218 -27.01 26.79 17.62
N THR A 219 -27.29 27.48 18.73
CA THR A 219 -27.64 26.86 20.02
C THR A 219 -28.97 27.42 20.55
N VAL A 220 -29.66 26.63 21.37
CA VAL A 220 -30.94 27.00 22.00
C VAL A 220 -30.75 27.11 23.52
N PRO A 221 -31.19 28.19 24.18
CA PRO A 221 -31.16 28.27 25.66
C PRO A 221 -32.08 27.22 26.30
N ILE A 222 -31.67 26.62 27.43
CA ILE A 222 -32.50 25.62 28.13
C ILE A 222 -33.89 26.14 28.56
N ARG A 223 -33.96 27.42 28.98
CA ARG A 223 -35.22 28.09 29.37
C ARG A 223 -35.93 28.79 28.20
N CYS A 224 -35.63 28.40 26.97
CA CYS A 224 -36.26 28.97 25.78
C CYS A 224 -37.75 28.61 25.76
N ASP A 225 -38.60 29.61 25.59
CA ASP A 225 -40.03 29.38 25.33
C ASP A 225 -40.26 28.89 23.88
N ARG A 226 -41.45 28.37 23.61
CA ARG A 226 -41.84 27.83 22.30
C ARG A 226 -41.68 28.85 21.17
N ARG A 227 -42.12 30.10 21.40
CA ARG A 227 -42.09 31.17 20.39
C ARG A 227 -40.65 31.58 20.04
N GLN A 228 -39.77 31.61 21.02
CA GLN A 228 -38.35 31.88 20.85
C GLN A 228 -37.67 30.72 20.13
N PHE A 229 -38.03 29.47 20.44
CA PHE A 229 -37.52 28.28 19.74
C PHE A 229 -37.90 28.32 18.27
N GLU A 230 -39.18 28.55 17.95
CA GLU A 230 -39.67 28.67 16.58
C GLU A 230 -39.02 29.82 15.80
N ARG A 231 -38.64 30.90 16.50
CA ARG A 231 -37.90 32.02 15.90
C ARG A 231 -36.47 31.61 15.53
N ILE A 232 -35.79 30.85 16.39
CA ILE A 232 -34.44 30.32 16.11
C ILE A 232 -34.49 29.31 14.97
N VAL A 233 -35.46 28.39 14.99
CA VAL A 233 -35.62 27.35 13.96
C VAL A 233 -35.95 27.96 12.59
N ARG A 234 -36.80 28.99 12.52
CA ARG A 234 -37.10 29.67 11.24
C ARG A 234 -35.87 30.24 10.54
N GLY A 235 -34.83 30.59 11.29
CA GLY A 235 -33.56 31.09 10.76
C GLY A 235 -32.48 30.02 10.58
N SER A 236 -32.78 28.74 10.85
CA SER A 236 -31.80 27.65 10.90
C SER A 236 -32.22 26.48 10.01
N PRO A 237 -31.37 26.04 9.06
CA PRO A 237 -31.66 24.89 8.21
C PRO A 237 -31.42 23.54 8.93
N HIS A 238 -31.11 23.54 10.23
CA HIS A 238 -30.67 22.35 10.95
C HIS A 238 -31.82 21.58 11.60
N SER A 239 -31.82 20.25 11.49
CA SER A 239 -32.83 19.38 12.11
C SER A 239 -32.60 19.10 13.60
N ARG A 240 -31.38 19.36 14.09
CA ARG A 240 -30.97 19.16 15.49
C ARG A 240 -30.24 20.38 16.00
N LEU A 241 -30.55 20.78 17.23
CA LEU A 241 -29.93 21.93 17.87
C LEU A 241 -29.40 21.55 19.26
N PRO A 242 -28.15 21.89 19.59
CA PRO A 242 -27.63 21.74 20.94
C PRO A 242 -28.28 22.77 21.88
N VAL A 243 -28.63 22.31 23.08
CA VAL A 243 -29.24 23.12 24.14
C VAL A 243 -28.17 23.57 25.12
N ILE A 244 -27.98 24.88 25.22
CA ILE A 244 -26.98 25.49 26.07
C ILE A 244 -27.54 25.79 27.47
N GLY A 245 -26.75 25.45 28.48
CA GLY A 245 -27.05 25.71 29.88
C GLY A 245 -26.96 27.19 30.25
N PRO A 246 -27.38 27.55 31.48
CA PRO A 246 -27.37 28.93 31.96
C PRO A 246 -25.95 29.51 32.09
N ASP A 247 -24.93 28.67 32.26
CA ASP A 247 -23.51 29.05 32.32
C ASP A 247 -22.95 29.49 30.95
N ARG A 248 -23.71 29.28 29.86
CA ARG A 248 -23.31 29.49 28.47
C ARG A 248 -22.03 28.74 28.11
N GLN A 249 -21.60 27.74 28.86
CA GLN A 249 -20.39 26.97 28.59
C GLN A 249 -20.66 25.48 28.43
N THR A 250 -21.78 25.00 28.97
CA THR A 250 -22.13 23.59 28.95
C THR A 250 -23.30 23.35 28.00
N ILE A 251 -23.19 22.32 27.17
CA ILE A 251 -24.33 21.78 26.43
C ILE A 251 -25.00 20.73 27.31
N VAL A 252 -26.26 20.96 27.65
CA VAL A 252 -27.04 20.10 28.55
C VAL A 252 -27.67 18.93 27.79
N GLY A 253 -27.89 19.12 26.48
CA GLY A 253 -28.33 18.04 25.59
C GLY A 253 -28.59 18.54 24.17
N ILE A 254 -29.18 17.66 23.37
CA ILE A 254 -29.50 17.91 21.96
C ILE A 254 -31.00 17.72 21.79
N VAL A 255 -31.62 18.58 20.99
CA VAL A 255 -33.05 18.47 20.67
C VAL A 255 -33.27 18.33 19.17
N SER A 256 -34.20 17.46 18.81
CA SER A 256 -34.71 17.35 17.44
C SER A 256 -35.76 18.43 17.21
N VAL A 257 -35.57 19.25 16.18
CA VAL A 257 -36.52 20.30 15.81
C VAL A 257 -37.90 19.71 15.54
N GLN A 258 -37.96 18.56 14.87
CA GLN A 258 -39.22 17.89 14.56
C GLN A 258 -39.96 17.41 15.83
N GLU A 259 -39.25 16.84 16.81
CA GLU A 259 -39.85 16.36 18.06
C GLU A 259 -40.40 17.50 18.89
N VAL A 260 -39.65 18.61 18.98
CA VAL A 260 -40.12 19.80 19.70
C VAL A 260 -41.34 20.39 19.00
N LEU A 261 -41.34 20.49 17.65
CA LEU A 261 -42.47 21.02 16.89
C LEU A 261 -43.72 20.11 16.96
N ALA A 262 -43.54 18.79 17.08
CA ALA A 262 -44.64 17.84 17.21
C ALA A 262 -45.31 17.84 18.60
N CYS A 263 -44.66 18.40 19.62
CA CYS A 263 -45.23 18.46 20.96
C CYS A 263 -46.30 19.56 21.04
N GLU A 264 -47.54 19.26 21.45
CA GLU A 264 -48.65 20.24 21.45
C GLU A 264 -48.62 21.26 22.60
N ALA A 265 -47.83 21.02 23.64
CA ALA A 265 -47.81 21.87 24.83
C ALA A 265 -46.83 23.06 24.71
N GLU A 266 -47.17 24.23 25.29
CA GLU A 266 -46.25 25.37 25.54
C GLU A 266 -45.14 25.06 26.58
N ARG A 267 -44.77 23.77 26.72
CA ARG A 267 -43.76 23.35 27.69
C ARG A 267 -42.37 23.84 27.28
N PRO A 268 -41.48 24.08 28.27
CA PRO A 268 -40.07 24.33 28.00
C PRO A 268 -39.45 23.17 27.20
N VAL A 269 -38.32 23.43 26.54
CA VAL A 269 -37.62 22.47 25.65
C VAL A 269 -37.04 21.26 26.40
N GLU A 270 -36.95 21.36 27.72
CA GLU A 270 -36.34 20.38 28.63
C GLU A 270 -36.85 18.92 28.51
N PRO A 271 -38.15 18.63 28.33
CA PRO A 271 -38.65 17.26 28.22
C PRO A 271 -38.23 16.54 26.92
N CYS A 272 -37.77 17.29 25.90
CA CYS A 272 -37.33 16.73 24.62
C CYS A 272 -35.80 16.56 24.55
N LEU A 273 -35.08 16.83 25.65
CA LEU A 273 -33.62 16.72 25.71
C LEU A 273 -33.17 15.27 25.58
N GLN A 274 -32.33 15.01 24.58
CA GLN A 274 -31.53 13.79 24.50
C GLN A 274 -30.13 14.05 25.05
N PRO A 275 -29.54 13.09 25.79
CA PRO A 275 -28.20 13.25 26.33
C PRO A 275 -27.17 13.41 25.19
N PRO A 276 -26.23 14.36 25.28
CA PRO A 276 -25.27 14.58 24.22
C PRO A 276 -24.13 13.56 24.30
N LEU A 277 -23.76 12.96 23.17
CA LEU A 277 -22.47 12.28 23.05
C LEU A 277 -21.37 13.35 23.17
N THR A 278 -20.41 13.16 24.08
CA THR A 278 -19.29 14.09 24.26
C THR A 278 -17.98 13.48 23.79
N LEU A 279 -17.22 14.23 23.00
CA LEU A 279 -15.91 13.85 22.49
C LEU A 279 -14.90 14.97 22.77
N THR A 280 -13.61 14.64 22.71
CA THR A 280 -12.53 15.63 22.81
C THR A 280 -12.05 16.05 21.43
N ALA A 281 -11.49 17.26 21.31
CA ALA A 281 -10.90 17.74 20.05
C ALA A 281 -9.77 16.84 19.53
N SER A 282 -9.12 16.06 20.43
CA SER A 282 -8.08 15.10 20.09
C SER A 282 -8.62 13.73 19.66
N THR A 283 -9.92 13.47 19.75
CA THR A 283 -10.50 12.20 19.25
C THR A 283 -10.26 12.09 17.74
N SER A 284 -9.95 10.89 17.24
CA SER A 284 -9.81 10.68 15.78
C SER A 284 -11.18 10.70 15.10
N ALA A 285 -11.26 11.15 13.85
CA ALA A 285 -12.50 11.14 13.08
C ALA A 285 -13.02 9.70 12.88
N ALA A 286 -12.11 8.71 12.76
CA ALA A 286 -12.48 7.29 12.68
C ALA A 286 -13.15 6.80 13.99
N SER A 287 -12.60 7.16 15.15
CA SER A 287 -13.21 6.84 16.44
C SER A 287 -14.54 7.57 16.64
N ALA A 288 -14.63 8.82 16.21
CA ALA A 288 -15.87 9.60 16.28
C ALA A 288 -16.98 8.98 15.42
N LEU A 289 -16.66 8.50 14.20
CA LEU A 289 -17.60 7.80 13.33
C LEU A 289 -18.23 6.58 14.04
N VAL A 290 -17.40 5.77 14.69
CA VAL A 290 -17.85 4.57 15.42
C VAL A 290 -18.75 4.96 16.59
N GLN A 291 -18.35 5.93 17.41
CA GLN A 291 -19.11 6.36 18.58
C GLN A 291 -20.45 7.03 18.22
N LEU A 292 -20.47 7.86 17.16
CA LEU A 292 -21.71 8.44 16.62
C LEU A 292 -22.67 7.34 16.13
N ARG A 293 -22.15 6.30 15.47
CA ARG A 293 -22.97 5.17 15.02
C ARG A 293 -23.51 4.33 16.18
N GLU A 294 -22.69 4.03 17.19
CA GLU A 294 -23.07 3.19 18.34
C GLU A 294 -24.05 3.86 19.29
N SER A 295 -23.96 5.17 19.44
CA SER A 295 -24.88 5.95 20.27
C SER A 295 -26.22 6.26 19.59
N GLU A 296 -26.42 5.81 18.35
CA GLU A 296 -27.46 6.31 17.43
C GLU A 296 -27.47 7.86 17.28
N GLY A 297 -26.42 8.50 17.78
CA GLY A 297 -26.27 9.94 17.88
C GLY A 297 -25.81 10.52 16.55
N LYS A 298 -26.64 11.37 15.95
CA LYS A 298 -26.26 12.05 14.70
C LYS A 298 -25.33 13.25 14.91
N MET A 299 -25.08 13.63 16.16
CA MET A 299 -24.28 14.79 16.57
C MET A 299 -23.56 14.51 17.89
N ALA A 300 -22.31 14.91 17.98
CA ALA A 300 -21.50 14.90 19.18
C ALA A 300 -21.02 16.32 19.53
N ILE A 301 -20.91 16.57 20.83
CA ILE A 301 -20.45 17.82 21.39
C ILE A 301 -18.97 17.69 21.73
N ILE A 302 -18.18 18.64 21.24
CA ILE A 302 -16.74 18.68 21.45
C ILE A 302 -16.46 19.54 22.67
N THR A 303 -15.84 18.93 23.67
CA THR A 303 -15.46 19.59 24.91
C THR A 303 -13.94 19.67 25.07
N ASP A 304 -13.51 20.73 25.73
CA ASP A 304 -12.14 20.91 26.21
C ASP A 304 -12.18 21.07 27.73
N PRO A 305 -11.33 20.33 28.49
CA PRO A 305 -11.28 20.41 29.94
C PRO A 305 -11.10 21.83 30.50
N ARG A 306 -10.51 22.75 29.73
CA ARG A 306 -10.24 24.14 30.13
C ARG A 306 -11.33 25.12 29.69
N HIS A 307 -12.04 24.81 28.60
CA HIS A 307 -12.90 25.79 27.91
C HIS A 307 -14.37 25.35 27.77
N GLY A 308 -14.74 24.17 28.28
CA GLY A 308 -16.11 23.64 28.18
C GLY A 308 -16.45 23.28 26.74
N PHE A 309 -17.61 23.74 26.24
CA PHE A 309 -18.03 23.57 24.86
C PHE A 309 -17.16 24.34 23.87
N VAL A 310 -16.52 23.63 22.94
CA VAL A 310 -15.63 24.22 21.91
C VAL A 310 -16.22 24.12 20.50
N GLY A 311 -17.05 23.10 20.24
CA GLY A 311 -17.69 22.91 18.95
C GLY A 311 -18.55 21.66 18.92
N LEU A 312 -19.10 21.33 17.76
CA LEU A 312 -19.88 20.11 17.54
C LEU A 312 -19.41 19.44 16.26
N VAL A 313 -19.61 18.12 16.17
CA VAL A 313 -19.38 17.35 14.95
C VAL A 313 -20.59 16.47 14.70
N THR A 314 -20.98 16.35 13.44
CA THR A 314 -22.10 15.49 13.03
C THR A 314 -21.59 14.27 12.28
N LEU A 315 -22.44 13.26 12.17
CA LEU A 315 -22.15 12.12 11.31
C LEU A 315 -21.90 12.56 9.85
N LYS A 316 -22.58 13.61 9.39
CA LYS A 316 -22.40 14.18 8.05
C LYS A 316 -20.97 14.69 7.87
N ASP A 317 -20.46 15.49 8.81
CA ASP A 317 -19.11 16.09 8.72
C ASP A 317 -18.01 15.01 8.62
N VAL A 318 -18.16 13.92 9.38
CA VAL A 318 -17.21 12.80 9.33
C VAL A 318 -17.31 12.01 8.02
N VAL A 319 -18.51 11.88 7.46
CA VAL A 319 -18.74 11.19 6.18
C VAL A 319 -18.27 12.05 5.00
N GLU A 320 -18.40 13.37 5.07
CA GLU A 320 -17.86 14.30 4.05
C GLU A 320 -16.34 14.21 3.92
N GLU A 321 -15.63 13.92 5.01
CA GLU A 321 -14.18 13.67 4.95
C GLU A 321 -13.84 12.44 4.08
N ILE A 322 -14.75 11.46 4.01
CA ILE A 322 -14.58 10.26 3.17
C ILE A 322 -15.00 10.52 1.73
N PHE A 323 -16.18 11.11 1.52
CA PHE A 323 -16.80 11.20 0.19
C PHE A 323 -16.58 12.54 -0.52
N GLY A 324 -16.08 13.56 0.17
CA GLY A 324 -16.08 14.96 -0.29
C GLY A 324 -17.36 15.70 0.09
N GLU A 325 -17.51 16.94 -0.39
CA GLU A 325 -18.69 17.76 -0.12
C GLU A 325 -19.97 17.04 -0.56
N LEU A 326 -20.83 16.72 0.41
CA LEU A 326 -22.13 16.12 0.14
C LEU A 326 -23.21 17.22 0.06
N PRO A 327 -24.16 17.12 -0.89
CA PRO A 327 -25.33 17.99 -0.90
C PRO A 327 -26.00 18.01 0.47
N ALA A 328 -26.55 19.15 0.86
CA ALA A 328 -27.34 19.26 2.08
C ALA A 328 -28.53 18.28 2.00
N TRP A 329 -28.70 17.44 3.02
CA TRP A 329 -29.83 16.52 3.20
C TRP A 329 -30.47 16.75 4.56
#